data_AF-A0A7U9T5J5-F1
#
_entry.id   AF-A0A7U9T5J5-F1
#
_cell.length_a   1.000
_cell.length_b   1.000
_cell.length_c   1.000
_cell.angle_alpha   90.00
_cell.angle_beta   90.00
_cell.angle_gamma   90.00
#
_symmetry.space_group_name_H-M   'P 1'
#
loop_
_entity.id
_entity.type
_entity.pdbx_description
1 polymer ?
#
loop_
_entity_poly.entity_id
_entity_poly.type
_entity_poly.pdbx_seq_one_letter_code
_entity_poly.pdbx_strand_id
1 'polypeptide(L)'
;MISKYKYTIVLLIFAAFFIFGSMEVMDYILRIRETQLLTESGRVEMESPVRTWESWENDKEGMVSEDIASEGNVLKIEQIEDAIKCWNERNSSILHEPVAGQVSMEEAIKAGEMWLIEMGIGEEKDAAAYTINAELGVGVQTGEAGEQLEAYHSFWTVKYSSQSISAVLYLNAVTGKVWGAEIVLYEEQPEKTPDDRLRLFVELAGLQVSDDDSVVIDSGETRTEIAIKESQLYAQERSYSMAIGLENSYKRTTYQLLIKQD
;
A
#
# COMPACT_ATOMS: atom_id res chain seq x y z
N MET A 1 -8.82 21.92 -49.49
CA MET A 1 -9.65 21.23 -48.47
C MET A 1 -9.10 19.81 -48.24
N ILE A 2 -7.81 19.68 -47.85
CA ILE A 2 -7.06 18.41 -47.90
C ILE A 2 -6.24 18.08 -46.62
N SER A 3 -6.19 18.96 -45.61
CA SER A 3 -5.41 18.71 -44.40
C SER A 3 -6.20 18.13 -43.22
N LYS A 4 -7.54 18.25 -43.20
CA LYS A 4 -8.35 17.88 -42.02
C LYS A 4 -8.49 16.36 -41.82
N TYR A 5 -8.56 15.58 -42.91
CA TYR A 5 -8.74 14.12 -42.82
C TYR A 5 -7.49 13.35 -42.34
N LYS A 6 -6.31 13.94 -42.48
CA LYS A 6 -5.05 13.31 -42.05
C LYS A 6 -5.00 13.18 -40.53
N TYR A 7 -5.43 14.21 -39.82
CA TYR A 7 -5.48 14.20 -38.36
C TYR A 7 -6.59 13.27 -37.84
N THR A 8 -7.73 13.20 -38.53
CA THR A 8 -8.82 12.28 -38.17
C THR A 8 -8.39 10.81 -38.27
N ILE A 9 -7.65 10.45 -39.31
CA ILE A 9 -7.15 9.08 -39.50
C ILE A 9 -6.09 8.73 -38.45
N VAL A 10 -5.16 9.65 -38.15
CA VAL A 10 -4.15 9.44 -37.11
C VAL A 10 -4.80 9.26 -35.73
N LEU A 11 -5.82 10.05 -35.41
CA LEU A 11 -6.53 9.95 -34.13
C LEU A 11 -7.32 8.64 -34.00
N LEU A 12 -7.91 8.16 -35.10
CA LEU A 12 -8.57 6.85 -35.17
C LEU A 12 -7.60 5.69 -34.95
N ILE A 13 -6.39 5.79 -35.52
CA ILE A 13 -5.34 4.78 -35.34
C ILE A 13 -4.84 4.78 -33.88
N PHE A 14 -4.60 5.95 -33.29
CA PHE A 14 -4.22 6.05 -31.87
C PHE A 14 -5.29 5.50 -30.94
N ALA A 15 -6.58 5.80 -31.19
CA ALA A 15 -7.68 5.24 -30.41
C ALA A 15 -7.74 3.71 -30.52
N ALA A 16 -7.54 3.15 -31.71
CA ALA A 16 -7.49 1.71 -31.91
C ALA A 16 -6.31 1.06 -31.16
N PHE A 17 -5.12 1.66 -31.21
CA PHE A 17 -3.97 1.18 -30.43
C PHE A 17 -4.19 1.27 -28.92
N PHE A 18 -4.89 2.30 -28.45
CA PHE A 18 -5.22 2.43 -27.03
C PHE A 18 -6.20 1.33 -26.60
N ILE A 19 -7.25 1.07 -27.37
CA ILE A 19 -8.26 0.05 -27.04
C ILE A 19 -7.66 -1.36 -27.07
N PHE A 20 -6.90 -1.72 -28.12
CA PHE A 20 -6.32 -3.06 -28.24
C PHE A 20 -5.06 -3.24 -27.39
N GLY A 21 -4.23 -2.20 -27.24
CA GLY A 21 -3.02 -2.26 -26.42
C GLY A 21 -3.31 -2.37 -24.93
N SER A 22 -4.39 -1.75 -24.44
CA SER A 22 -4.78 -1.82 -23.03
C SER A 22 -5.25 -3.23 -22.63
N MET A 23 -5.95 -3.92 -23.53
CA MET A 23 -6.53 -5.24 -23.26
C MET A 23 -5.46 -6.33 -23.20
N GLU A 24 -4.51 -6.32 -24.13
CA GLU A 24 -3.40 -7.30 -24.17
C GLU A 24 -2.41 -7.14 -23.00
N VAL A 25 -2.15 -5.89 -22.56
CA VAL A 25 -1.32 -5.63 -21.37
C VAL A 25 -2.00 -6.13 -20.10
N MET A 26 -3.31 -5.92 -19.97
CA MET A 26 -4.07 -6.42 -18.83
C MET A 26 -4.09 -7.96 -18.81
N ASP A 27 -4.31 -8.62 -19.95
CA ASP A 27 -4.28 -10.08 -20.07
C ASP A 27 -2.90 -10.65 -19.78
N TYR A 28 -1.82 -9.97 -20.16
CA TYR A 28 -0.45 -10.36 -19.81
C TYR A 28 -0.19 -10.27 -18.29
N ILE A 29 -0.63 -9.18 -17.65
CA ILE A 29 -0.53 -9.00 -16.20
C ILE A 29 -1.35 -10.06 -15.46
N LEU A 30 -2.56 -10.36 -15.94
CA LEU A 30 -3.41 -11.40 -15.37
C LEU A 30 -2.80 -12.79 -15.53
N ARG A 31 -2.18 -13.11 -16.68
CA ARG A 31 -1.50 -14.39 -16.90
C ARG A 31 -0.26 -14.57 -16.02
N ILE A 32 0.50 -13.50 -15.75
CA ILE A 32 1.61 -13.58 -14.80
C ILE A 32 1.08 -13.95 -13.40
N ARG A 33 -0.02 -13.31 -12.96
CA ARG A 33 -0.67 -13.60 -11.67
C ARG A 33 -1.27 -15.01 -11.63
N GLU A 34 -1.91 -15.45 -12.70
CA GLU A 34 -2.46 -16.81 -12.82
C GLU A 34 -1.36 -17.86 -12.81
N THR A 35 -0.22 -17.60 -13.48
CA THR A 35 0.93 -18.51 -13.47
C THR A 35 1.55 -18.60 -12.08
N GLN A 36 1.59 -17.51 -11.32
CA GLN A 36 2.01 -17.53 -9.91
C GLN A 36 1.08 -18.40 -9.06
N LEU A 37 -0.24 -18.19 -9.16
CA LEU A 37 -1.25 -18.98 -8.44
C LEU A 37 -1.22 -20.48 -8.81
N LEU A 38 -0.97 -20.81 -10.07
CA LEU A 38 -0.87 -22.20 -10.54
C LEU A 38 0.46 -22.87 -10.16
N THR A 39 1.54 -22.09 -10.04
CA THR A 39 2.83 -22.61 -9.57
C THR A 39 2.79 -22.87 -8.05
N GLU A 40 2.01 -22.07 -7.31
CA GLU A 40 1.86 -22.16 -5.85
C GLU A 40 0.77 -23.15 -5.39
N SER A 41 -0.27 -23.43 -6.19
CA SER A 41 -1.37 -24.34 -5.81
C SER A 41 -1.06 -25.84 -5.92
N GLY A 42 0.20 -26.21 -6.18
CA GLY A 42 0.67 -27.59 -6.11
C GLY A 42 0.76 -28.07 -4.66
N ARG A 43 -0.33 -28.66 -4.15
CA ARG A 43 -0.48 -29.23 -2.79
C ARG A 43 0.78 -29.93 -2.28
N VAL A 44 1.55 -29.20 -1.49
CA VAL A 44 2.46 -29.69 -0.46
C VAL A 44 2.16 -28.77 0.73
N GLU A 45 1.95 -29.34 1.93
CA GLU A 45 1.96 -28.56 3.17
C GLU A 45 3.35 -27.92 3.28
N MET A 46 3.51 -26.74 2.68
CA MET A 46 4.73 -25.96 2.74
C MET A 46 4.68 -25.21 4.07
N GLU A 47 5.68 -25.41 4.91
CA GLU A 47 5.85 -24.62 6.13
C GLU A 47 5.76 -23.13 5.77
N SER A 48 5.07 -22.36 6.63
CA SER A 48 4.87 -20.93 6.42
C SER A 48 6.20 -20.26 6.07
N PRO A 49 6.24 -19.38 5.05
CA PRO A 49 7.46 -18.64 4.71
C PRO A 49 7.91 -17.69 5.83
N VAL A 50 7.07 -17.54 6.86
CA VAL A 50 7.21 -16.57 7.93
C VAL A 50 7.04 -17.25 9.28
N ARG A 51 7.91 -16.93 10.25
CA ARG A 51 7.86 -17.45 11.63
C ARG A 51 6.73 -16.81 12.43
N THR A 52 6.24 -17.53 13.44
CA THR A 52 5.28 -16.95 14.40
C THR A 52 5.96 -15.86 15.23
N TRP A 53 5.22 -14.81 15.55
CA TRP A 53 5.74 -13.70 16.36
C TRP A 53 6.15 -14.14 17.77
N GLU A 54 5.37 -15.04 18.38
CA GLU A 54 5.65 -15.59 19.72
C GLU A 54 6.93 -16.45 19.77
N SER A 55 7.31 -17.10 18.67
CA SER A 55 8.58 -17.85 18.62
C SER A 55 9.79 -16.92 18.67
N TRP A 56 9.65 -15.72 18.11
CA TRP A 56 10.69 -14.69 18.15
C TRP A 56 10.82 -14.02 19.53
N GLU A 57 9.69 -13.71 20.20
CA GLU A 57 9.73 -13.16 21.55
C GLU A 57 10.43 -14.11 22.53
N ASN A 58 10.17 -15.41 22.43
CA ASN A 58 10.78 -16.44 23.27
C ASN A 58 12.29 -16.61 23.02
N ASP A 59 12.78 -16.47 21.78
CA ASP A 59 14.21 -16.53 21.48
C ASP A 59 15.00 -15.33 22.07
N LYS A 60 14.29 -14.29 22.55
CA LYS A 60 14.87 -13.11 23.24
C LYS A 60 14.55 -13.02 24.73
N GLU A 61 13.87 -14.00 25.34
CA GLU A 61 13.63 -14.05 26.79
C GLU A 61 14.90 -14.39 27.60
N GLY A 62 15.84 -13.44 27.58
CA GLY A 62 16.90 -13.25 28.56
C GLY A 62 16.82 -11.89 29.25
N MET A 63 15.77 -11.09 29.03
CA MET A 63 15.52 -9.84 29.76
C MET A 63 14.02 -9.55 29.86
N VAL A 64 13.50 -9.75 31.06
CA VAL A 64 12.10 -9.55 31.46
C VAL A 64 11.73 -8.06 31.43
N SER A 65 10.57 -7.74 30.88
CA SER A 65 9.63 -6.79 31.50
C SER A 65 8.21 -7.15 31.10
N GLU A 66 7.47 -7.55 32.12
CA GLU A 66 6.04 -7.86 32.21
C GLU A 66 5.19 -6.57 32.11
N ASP A 67 3.91 -6.74 31.77
CA ASP A 67 2.82 -5.74 31.60
C ASP A 67 2.69 -5.05 30.22
N ILE A 68 1.72 -5.48 29.40
CA ILE A 68 0.39 -4.86 29.23
C ILE A 68 -0.45 -5.68 28.23
N ALA A 69 -1.67 -6.02 28.63
CA ALA A 69 -2.68 -6.66 27.81
C ALA A 69 -3.31 -5.68 26.79
N SER A 70 -3.48 -6.14 25.55
CA SER A 70 -4.44 -5.62 24.56
C SER A 70 -4.21 -4.18 24.02
N GLU A 71 -3.04 -3.89 23.47
CA GLU A 71 -2.81 -2.86 22.45
C GLU A 71 -1.80 -3.43 21.46
N GLY A 72 -2.04 -3.30 20.14
CA GLY A 72 -1.32 -4.04 19.10
C GLY A 72 0.21 -4.05 19.24
N ASN A 73 0.82 -5.18 18.92
CA ASN A 73 2.27 -5.43 19.06
C ASN A 73 3.10 -4.25 18.52
N VAL A 74 3.80 -3.54 19.41
CA VAL A 74 4.57 -2.34 19.05
C VAL A 74 5.94 -2.75 18.52
N LEU A 75 6.18 -2.51 17.24
CA LEU A 75 7.49 -2.73 16.61
C LEU A 75 8.47 -1.62 16.96
N LYS A 76 9.76 -1.97 17.10
CA LYS A 76 10.85 -0.99 17.22
C LYS A 76 11.08 -0.30 15.88
N ILE A 77 11.60 0.93 15.91
CA ILE A 77 11.92 1.72 14.70
C ILE A 77 12.80 0.91 13.73
N GLU A 78 13.83 0.23 14.23
CA GLU A 78 14.72 -0.62 13.42
C GLU A 78 13.97 -1.73 12.66
N GLN A 79 12.92 -2.29 13.26
CA GLN A 79 12.10 -3.34 12.62
C GLN A 79 11.15 -2.75 11.57
N ILE A 80 10.65 -1.54 11.81
CA ILE A 80 9.84 -0.82 10.82
C ILE A 80 10.71 -0.46 9.62
N GLU A 81 11.91 0.06 9.85
CA GLU A 81 12.90 0.32 8.79
C GLU A 81 13.20 -0.94 7.98
N ASP A 82 13.51 -2.05 8.63
CA ASP A 82 13.83 -3.29 7.94
C ASP A 82 12.64 -3.84 7.15
N ALA A 83 11.43 -3.82 7.71
CA ALA A 83 10.22 -4.21 7.00
C ALA A 83 9.93 -3.34 5.78
N ILE A 84 10.06 -2.01 5.90
CA ILE A 84 9.86 -1.07 4.80
C ILE A 84 10.91 -1.28 3.71
N LYS A 85 12.17 -1.53 4.09
CA LYS A 85 13.23 -1.84 3.15
C LYS A 85 12.90 -3.08 2.34
N CYS A 86 12.65 -4.20 3.03
CA CYS A 86 12.34 -5.48 2.41
C CYS A 86 11.10 -5.39 1.52
N TRP A 87 10.06 -4.67 1.96
CA TRP A 87 8.85 -4.49 1.18
C TRP A 87 9.11 -3.66 -0.08
N ASN A 88 9.83 -2.54 0.02
CA ASN A 88 10.07 -1.66 -1.13
C ASN A 88 11.07 -2.23 -2.14
N GLU A 89 12.02 -3.06 -1.69
CA GLU A 89 13.05 -3.71 -2.53
C GLU A 89 12.64 -5.10 -3.05
N ARG A 90 11.39 -5.53 -2.78
CA ARG A 90 10.90 -6.87 -3.14
C ARG A 90 10.90 -7.10 -4.67
N ASN A 91 11.35 -8.29 -5.08
CA ASN A 91 11.24 -8.73 -6.48
C ASN A 91 9.95 -9.51 -6.74
N SER A 92 9.43 -10.15 -5.70
CA SER A 92 8.18 -10.92 -5.70
C SER A 92 7.57 -10.91 -4.31
N SER A 93 6.32 -11.37 -4.19
CA SER A 93 5.66 -11.62 -2.93
C SER A 93 5.17 -13.07 -2.85
N ILE A 94 5.37 -13.73 -1.72
CA ILE A 94 4.80 -15.05 -1.43
C ILE A 94 3.54 -14.85 -0.60
N LEU A 95 2.41 -15.37 -1.07
CA LEU A 95 1.16 -15.35 -0.32
C LEU A 95 1.16 -16.42 0.78
N HIS A 96 0.64 -16.06 1.95
CA HIS A 96 0.53 -17.00 3.07
C HIS A 96 -0.66 -16.65 3.96
N GLU A 97 -1.11 -17.62 4.75
CA GLU A 97 -2.12 -17.38 5.79
C GLU A 97 -1.51 -16.67 7.01
N PRO A 98 -2.32 -15.95 7.81
CA PRO A 98 -1.83 -15.28 9.01
C PRO A 98 -1.26 -16.27 10.01
N VAL A 99 -0.08 -15.97 10.56
CA VAL A 99 0.52 -16.73 11.66
C VAL A 99 0.21 -16.11 13.02
N ALA A 100 0.43 -16.85 14.11
CA ALA A 100 0.21 -16.34 15.45
C ALA A 100 0.96 -15.01 15.70
N GLY A 101 0.23 -14.01 16.21
CA GLY A 101 0.69 -12.64 16.45
C GLY A 101 0.55 -11.69 15.25
N GLN A 102 0.06 -12.15 14.09
CA GLN A 102 -0.37 -11.30 12.99
C GLN A 102 -1.87 -11.00 13.09
N VAL A 103 -2.26 -9.83 12.59
CA VAL A 103 -3.66 -9.42 12.46
C VAL A 103 -4.37 -10.31 11.43
N SER A 104 -5.60 -10.68 11.76
CA SER A 104 -6.50 -11.41 10.87
C SER A 104 -6.94 -10.58 9.66
N MET A 105 -7.53 -11.24 8.67
CA MET A 105 -8.09 -10.58 7.48
C MET A 105 -9.16 -9.55 7.88
N GLU A 106 -10.06 -9.93 8.79
CA GLU A 106 -11.15 -9.07 9.27
C GLU A 106 -10.63 -7.84 10.02
N GLU A 107 -9.60 -8.01 10.85
CA GLU A 107 -8.95 -6.91 11.55
C GLU A 107 -8.23 -5.97 10.58
N ALA A 108 -7.55 -6.50 9.56
CA ALA A 108 -6.90 -5.69 8.54
C ALA A 108 -7.91 -4.89 7.71
N ILE A 109 -9.04 -5.49 7.33
CA ILE A 109 -10.12 -4.80 6.62
C ILE A 109 -10.71 -3.70 7.50
N LYS A 110 -10.99 -3.97 8.77
CA LYS A 110 -11.54 -2.97 9.69
C LYS A 110 -10.57 -1.83 9.95
N ALA A 111 -9.27 -2.13 10.13
CA ALA A 111 -8.23 -1.13 10.32
C ALA A 111 -8.10 -0.23 9.08
N GLY A 112 -8.17 -0.80 7.88
CA GLY A 112 -8.15 -0.04 6.63
C GLY A 112 -9.36 0.88 6.45
N GLU A 113 -10.56 0.42 6.80
CA GLU A 113 -11.78 1.25 6.78
C GLU A 113 -11.68 2.43 7.74
N MET A 114 -11.24 2.18 8.98
CA MET A 114 -11.02 3.23 9.97
C MET A 114 -9.99 4.25 9.48
N TRP A 115 -8.88 3.79 8.89
CA TRP A 115 -7.85 4.66 8.35
C TRP A 115 -8.39 5.57 7.24
N LEU A 116 -9.22 5.05 6.33
CA LEU A 116 -9.84 5.87 5.27
C LEU A 116 -10.74 6.97 5.86
N ILE A 117 -11.55 6.64 6.86
CA ILE A 117 -12.42 7.59 7.55
C ILE A 117 -11.60 8.69 8.23
N GLU A 118 -10.56 8.31 8.97
CA GLU A 118 -9.71 9.26 9.71
C GLU A 118 -8.95 10.19 8.76
N MET A 119 -8.47 9.68 7.63
CA MET A 119 -7.85 10.48 6.56
C MET A 119 -8.82 11.41 5.82
N GLY A 120 -10.12 11.32 6.13
CA GLY A 120 -11.20 12.05 5.46
C GLY A 120 -11.31 11.65 3.99
N ILE A 121 -11.24 10.33 3.71
CA ILE A 121 -11.25 9.73 2.39
C ILE A 121 -12.47 8.82 2.26
N GLY A 122 -13.40 9.18 1.36
CA GLY A 122 -14.70 8.52 1.22
C GLY A 122 -15.70 8.98 2.29
N GLU A 123 -16.99 8.73 2.05
CA GLU A 123 -18.01 8.91 3.08
C GLU A 123 -18.16 7.64 3.93
N GLU A 124 -18.63 7.78 5.17
CA GLU A 124 -19.01 6.63 6.01
C GLU A 124 -20.08 5.76 5.32
N LYS A 125 -20.88 6.34 4.43
CA LYS A 125 -21.87 5.62 3.61
C LYS A 125 -21.24 4.78 2.50
N ASP A 126 -20.07 5.17 1.99
CA ASP A 126 -19.36 4.42 0.96
C ASP A 126 -18.73 3.15 1.54
N ALA A 127 -18.40 3.13 2.84
CA ALA A 127 -17.86 1.97 3.54
C ALA A 127 -18.72 0.71 3.37
N ALA A 128 -20.04 0.84 3.49
CA ALA A 128 -20.97 -0.28 3.32
C ALA A 128 -21.17 -0.72 1.85
N ALA A 129 -20.66 0.05 0.88
CA ALA A 129 -20.82 -0.19 -0.55
C ALA A 129 -19.53 -0.69 -1.23
N TYR A 130 -18.43 -0.85 -0.48
CA TYR A 130 -17.18 -1.31 -1.06
C TYR A 130 -17.23 -2.77 -1.49
N THR A 131 -16.66 -3.02 -2.67
CA THR A 131 -16.10 -4.35 -2.97
C THR A 131 -14.70 -4.40 -2.34
N ILE A 132 -14.48 -5.39 -1.50
CA ILE A 132 -13.25 -5.54 -0.70
C ILE A 132 -12.52 -6.82 -1.11
N ASN A 133 -11.20 -6.73 -1.31
CA ASN A 133 -10.32 -7.89 -1.43
C ASN A 133 -9.09 -7.67 -0.53
N ALA A 134 -8.68 -8.68 0.23
CA ALA A 134 -7.51 -8.63 1.09
C ALA A 134 -6.63 -9.87 0.86
N GLU A 135 -5.33 -9.63 0.67
CA GLU A 135 -4.32 -10.66 0.43
C GLU A 135 -3.14 -10.39 1.38
N LEU A 136 -2.64 -11.44 2.05
CA LEU A 136 -1.47 -11.36 2.93
C LEU A 136 -0.26 -11.95 2.20
N GLY A 137 0.86 -11.22 2.22
CA GLY A 137 2.10 -11.73 1.67
C GLY A 137 3.35 -11.09 2.25
N VAL A 138 4.47 -11.75 1.99
CA VAL A 138 5.81 -11.30 2.38
C VAL A 138 6.65 -11.03 1.13
N GLY A 139 7.39 -9.92 1.13
CA GLY A 139 8.31 -9.58 0.04
C GLY A 139 9.55 -10.46 0.06
N VAL A 140 9.98 -10.96 -1.10
CA VAL A 140 11.19 -11.80 -1.24
C VAL A 140 12.22 -11.11 -2.13
N GLN A 141 13.46 -11.05 -1.64
CA GLN A 141 14.59 -10.51 -2.38
C GLN A 141 15.37 -11.63 -3.11
N THR A 142 16.10 -11.26 -4.15
CA THR A 142 16.86 -12.24 -4.95
C THR A 142 18.00 -12.80 -4.09
N GLY A 143 17.89 -14.06 -3.66
CA GLY A 143 18.94 -14.75 -2.89
C GLY A 143 18.52 -15.25 -1.51
N GLU A 144 17.35 -14.85 -1.00
CA GLU A 144 16.81 -15.26 0.33
C GLU A 144 15.97 -16.54 0.29
N ALA A 145 16.06 -17.31 -0.80
CA ALA A 145 15.28 -18.53 -0.95
C ALA A 145 15.77 -19.63 0.01
N GLY A 146 15.17 -19.73 1.19
CA GLY A 146 15.36 -20.88 2.09
C GLY A 146 15.26 -20.59 3.59
N GLU A 147 15.30 -19.33 4.03
CA GLU A 147 15.13 -18.96 5.44
C GLU A 147 13.72 -18.40 5.68
N GLN A 148 13.08 -18.82 6.78
CA GLN A 148 11.80 -18.23 7.19
C GLN A 148 12.04 -16.79 7.63
N LEU A 149 11.28 -15.86 7.05
CA LEU A 149 11.33 -14.45 7.40
C LEU A 149 10.57 -14.19 8.70
N GLU A 150 10.83 -13.04 9.32
CA GLU A 150 10.13 -12.62 10.52
C GLU A 150 8.71 -12.12 10.22
N ALA A 151 7.78 -12.30 11.16
CA ALA A 151 6.35 -11.95 11.02
C ALA A 151 6.09 -10.50 10.61
N TYR A 152 6.99 -9.58 10.99
CA TYR A 152 6.85 -8.16 10.73
C TYR A 152 7.24 -7.75 9.30
N HIS A 153 7.78 -8.66 8.47
CA HIS A 153 8.01 -8.41 7.04
C HIS A 153 6.76 -8.64 6.18
N SER A 154 5.71 -9.24 6.74
CA SER A 154 4.46 -9.48 6.01
C SER A 154 3.57 -8.24 5.99
N PHE A 155 2.85 -8.07 4.89
CA PHE A 155 1.89 -7.00 4.69
C PHE A 155 0.57 -7.53 4.16
N TRP A 156 -0.52 -7.02 4.72
CA TRP A 156 -1.84 -7.09 4.11
C TRP A 156 -1.95 -6.05 3.00
N THR A 157 -2.38 -6.49 1.82
CA THR A 157 -2.81 -5.61 0.74
C THR A 157 -4.34 -5.63 0.67
N VAL A 158 -4.98 -4.57 1.17
CA VAL A 158 -6.44 -4.45 1.20
C VAL A 158 -6.90 -3.47 0.13
N LYS A 159 -7.78 -3.91 -0.76
CA LYS A 159 -8.30 -3.16 -1.89
C LYS A 159 -9.77 -2.85 -1.64
N TYR A 160 -10.12 -1.56 -1.63
CA TYR A 160 -11.49 -1.05 -1.55
C TYR A 160 -11.87 -0.43 -2.89
N SER A 161 -13.04 -0.75 -3.40
CA SER A 161 -13.56 -0.15 -4.63
C SER A 161 -15.05 0.16 -4.51
N SER A 162 -15.42 1.39 -4.83
CA SER A 162 -16.80 1.84 -5.07
C SER A 162 -16.88 2.60 -6.41
N GLN A 163 -17.98 3.31 -6.63
CA GLN A 163 -18.15 4.20 -7.78
C GLN A 163 -17.36 5.51 -7.63
N SER A 164 -17.13 5.97 -6.39
CA SER A 164 -16.50 7.25 -6.06
C SER A 164 -14.99 7.13 -5.76
N ILE A 165 -14.56 5.95 -5.30
CA ILE A 165 -13.18 5.72 -4.85
C ILE A 165 -12.65 4.33 -5.22
N SER A 166 -11.33 4.29 -5.49
CA SER A 166 -10.54 3.07 -5.43
C SER A 166 -9.34 3.30 -4.50
N ALA A 167 -9.18 2.47 -3.48
CA ALA A 167 -8.09 2.55 -2.52
C ALA A 167 -7.38 1.20 -2.38
N VAL A 168 -6.05 1.23 -2.34
CA VAL A 168 -5.20 0.08 -2.00
C VAL A 168 -4.38 0.46 -0.78
N LEU A 169 -4.54 -0.27 0.32
CA LEU A 169 -3.81 -0.04 1.56
C LEU A 169 -2.84 -1.19 1.81
N TYR A 170 -1.64 -0.83 2.27
CA TYR A 170 -0.57 -1.75 2.68
C TYR A 170 -0.42 -1.66 4.20
N LEU A 171 -0.97 -2.64 4.90
CA LEU A 171 -0.96 -2.71 6.36
C LEU A 171 0.11 -3.69 6.81
N ASN A 172 0.94 -3.32 7.77
CA ASN A 172 1.88 -4.26 8.36
C ASN A 172 1.12 -5.36 9.11
N ALA A 173 1.49 -6.63 8.89
CA ALA A 173 0.75 -7.76 9.39
C ALA A 173 0.80 -7.92 10.92
N VAL A 174 1.79 -7.34 11.61
CA VAL A 174 1.92 -7.45 13.07
C VAL A 174 1.22 -6.29 13.78
N THR A 175 1.38 -5.07 13.26
CA THR A 175 0.84 -3.86 13.90
C THR A 175 -0.58 -3.50 13.44
N GLY A 176 -1.00 -3.98 12.26
CA GLY A 176 -2.24 -3.55 11.60
C GLY A 176 -2.22 -2.09 11.12
N LYS A 177 -1.07 -1.40 11.19
CA LYS A 177 -0.95 0.00 10.79
C LYS A 177 -0.70 0.13 9.29
N VAL A 178 -1.32 1.14 8.67
CA VAL A 178 -1.12 1.46 7.26
C VAL A 178 0.22 2.15 7.08
N TRP A 179 1.12 1.54 6.32
CA TRP A 179 2.43 2.09 5.98
C TRP A 179 2.58 2.47 4.51
N GLY A 180 1.56 2.17 3.71
CA GLY A 180 1.41 2.68 2.35
C GLY A 180 -0.04 2.71 1.93
N ALA A 181 -0.41 3.67 1.09
CA ALA A 181 -1.75 3.80 0.54
C ALA A 181 -1.70 4.38 -0.87
N GLU A 182 -2.52 3.85 -1.76
CA GLU A 182 -2.80 4.41 -3.09
C GLU A 182 -4.29 4.69 -3.20
N ILE A 183 -4.66 5.94 -3.40
CA ILE A 183 -6.05 6.39 -3.45
C ILE A 183 -6.31 7.06 -4.79
N VAL A 184 -7.40 6.66 -5.45
CA VAL A 184 -7.95 7.28 -6.64
C VAL A 184 -9.36 7.73 -6.31
N LEU A 185 -9.61 9.04 -6.46
CA LEU A 185 -10.93 9.63 -6.32
C LEU A 185 -11.45 10.02 -7.70
N TYR A 186 -12.68 9.60 -8.00
CA TYR A 186 -13.35 9.84 -9.29
C TYR A 186 -14.26 11.08 -9.28
N GLU A 187 -14.53 11.64 -8.10
CA GLU A 187 -15.29 12.89 -7.90
C GLU A 187 -14.46 13.91 -7.11
N GLU A 188 -14.82 15.20 -7.22
CA GLU A 188 -14.11 16.28 -6.50
C GLU A 188 -14.17 16.06 -4.98
N GLN A 189 -13.04 16.30 -4.31
CA GLN A 189 -12.91 16.11 -2.86
C GLN A 189 -13.93 16.96 -2.10
N PRO A 190 -14.44 16.51 -0.93
CA PRO A 190 -15.18 17.38 -0.04
C PRO A 190 -14.33 18.61 0.35
N GLU A 191 -14.98 19.77 0.51
CA GLU A 191 -14.37 21.09 0.80
C GLU A 191 -13.47 21.14 2.05
N LYS A 192 -13.52 20.10 2.90
CA LYS A 192 -12.76 20.01 4.15
C LYS A 192 -11.77 18.86 4.10
N THR A 193 -10.58 19.14 3.59
CA THR A 193 -9.42 18.26 3.75
C THR A 193 -8.72 18.61 5.05
N PRO A 194 -8.19 17.64 5.83
CA PRO A 194 -7.25 17.96 6.90
C PRO A 194 -6.11 18.83 6.34
N ASP A 195 -5.77 19.92 7.04
CA ASP A 195 -4.77 20.91 6.58
C ASP A 195 -3.37 20.28 6.36
N ASP A 196 -3.12 19.10 6.94
CA ASP A 196 -1.88 18.33 6.77
C ASP A 196 -2.12 16.81 6.80
N ARG A 197 -2.58 16.25 5.67
CA ARG A 197 -2.85 14.80 5.54
C ARG A 197 -1.58 13.94 5.67
N LEU A 198 -0.42 14.45 5.28
CA LEU A 198 0.82 13.69 5.36
C LEU A 198 1.26 13.51 6.82
N ARG A 199 1.14 14.54 7.67
CA ARG A 199 1.36 14.39 9.12
C ARG A 199 0.38 13.41 9.75
N LEU A 200 -0.90 13.51 9.40
CA LEU A 200 -1.90 12.55 9.88
C LEU A 200 -1.55 11.11 9.47
N PHE A 201 -1.12 10.88 8.24
CA PHE A 201 -0.64 9.56 7.81
C PHE A 201 0.49 9.05 8.69
N VAL A 202 1.46 9.89 9.04
CA VAL A 202 2.58 9.52 9.94
C VAL A 202 2.09 9.16 11.34
N GLU A 203 1.17 9.94 11.90
CA GLU A 203 0.58 9.68 13.21
C GLU A 203 -0.18 8.35 13.22
N LEU A 204 -0.99 8.08 12.19
CA LEU A 204 -1.74 6.83 12.04
C LEU A 204 -0.82 5.62 11.77
N ALA A 205 0.33 5.83 11.14
CA ALA A 205 1.38 4.82 11.03
C ALA A 205 2.07 4.51 12.37
N GLY A 206 1.77 5.28 13.43
CA GLY A 206 2.34 5.12 14.76
C GLY A 206 3.72 5.75 14.94
N LEU A 207 4.07 6.71 14.09
CA LEU A 207 5.37 7.34 14.04
C LEU A 207 5.29 8.82 14.45
N GLN A 208 6.43 9.41 14.80
CA GLN A 208 6.53 10.82 15.14
C GLN A 208 7.23 11.59 14.03
N VAL A 209 6.64 12.72 13.66
CA VAL A 209 7.18 13.65 12.66
C VAL A 209 8.39 14.42 13.24
N SER A 210 9.43 14.60 12.43
CA SER A 210 10.49 15.60 12.66
C SER A 210 10.03 16.97 12.15
N ASP A 211 10.57 18.07 12.68
CA ASP A 211 10.21 19.44 12.24
C ASP A 211 10.71 19.78 10.81
N ASP A 212 11.37 18.82 10.14
CA ASP A 212 11.94 18.97 8.80
C ASP A 212 10.94 18.51 7.73
N ASP A 213 10.27 19.49 7.12
CA ASP A 213 9.39 19.29 5.96
C ASP A 213 10.08 19.77 4.68
N SER A 214 9.86 19.06 3.57
CA SER A 214 10.25 19.54 2.24
C SER A 214 9.13 19.33 1.23
N VAL A 215 8.90 20.34 0.39
CA VAL A 215 7.88 20.33 -0.65
C VAL A 215 8.54 20.56 -1.99
N VAL A 216 8.31 19.64 -2.93
CA VAL A 216 8.77 19.73 -4.32
C VAL A 216 7.55 19.71 -5.24
N ILE A 217 7.43 20.74 -6.07
CA ILE A 217 6.37 20.84 -7.09
C ILE A 217 7.05 20.68 -8.45
N ASP A 218 6.73 19.59 -9.15
CA ASP A 218 7.15 19.35 -10.53
C ASP A 218 5.90 19.26 -11.43
N SER A 219 6.06 19.39 -12.74
CA SER A 219 4.99 19.58 -13.74
C SER A 219 3.75 18.68 -13.58
N GLY A 220 2.77 19.12 -12.78
CA GLY A 220 1.50 18.43 -12.53
C GLY A 220 1.51 17.39 -11.39
N GLU A 221 2.64 17.19 -10.72
CA GLU A 221 2.81 16.29 -9.58
C GLU A 221 3.29 17.08 -8.36
N THR A 222 2.49 17.08 -7.30
CA THR A 222 2.90 17.61 -6.01
C THR A 222 3.53 16.49 -5.20
N ARG A 223 4.78 16.69 -4.76
CA ARG A 223 5.50 15.77 -3.88
C ARG A 223 5.82 16.48 -2.58
N THR A 224 5.34 15.92 -1.47
CA THR A 224 5.62 16.41 -0.11
C THR A 224 6.34 15.31 0.65
N GLU A 225 7.38 15.67 1.39
CA GLU A 225 8.15 14.74 2.21
C GLU A 225 8.34 15.28 3.62
N ILE A 226 8.20 14.39 4.59
CA ILE A 226 8.37 14.70 6.00
C ILE A 226 9.28 13.65 6.61
N ALA A 227 10.34 14.08 7.28
CA ALA A 227 11.26 13.17 7.95
C ALA A 227 10.62 12.58 9.22
N ILE A 228 10.88 11.31 9.49
CA ILE A 228 10.44 10.65 10.71
C ILE A 228 11.53 10.79 11.78
N LYS A 229 11.13 11.23 12.98
CA LYS A 229 12.04 11.48 14.10
C LYS A 229 12.82 10.22 14.47
N GLU A 230 14.12 10.37 14.71
CA GLU A 230 15.02 9.31 15.19
C GLU A 230 15.07 8.06 14.28
N SER A 231 14.87 8.24 12.96
CA SER A 231 14.91 7.14 11.98
C SER A 231 15.48 7.60 10.63
N GLN A 232 15.79 6.64 9.77
CA GLN A 232 16.13 6.84 8.35
C GLN A 232 14.88 6.98 7.46
N LEU A 233 13.69 6.84 8.05
CA LEU A 233 12.43 6.89 7.34
C LEU A 233 12.03 8.33 7.00
N TYR A 234 11.34 8.46 5.88
CA TYR A 234 10.54 9.62 5.56
C TYR A 234 9.18 9.17 5.03
N ALA A 235 8.16 9.97 5.32
CA ALA A 235 6.85 9.82 4.71
C ALA A 235 6.78 10.69 3.46
N GLN A 236 6.17 10.16 2.40
CA GLN A 236 6.01 10.85 1.14
C GLN A 236 4.55 10.84 0.72
N GLU A 237 4.04 12.01 0.35
CA GLU A 237 2.80 12.17 -0.41
C GLU A 237 3.15 12.51 -1.86
N ARG A 238 2.56 11.77 -2.80
CA ARG A 238 2.52 12.16 -4.22
C ARG A 238 1.08 12.36 -4.63
N SER A 239 0.77 13.53 -5.18
CA SER A 239 -0.55 13.82 -5.72
C SER A 239 -0.46 14.21 -7.18
N TYR A 240 -1.29 13.57 -7.99
CA TYR A 240 -1.45 13.84 -9.41
C TYR A 240 -2.93 13.99 -9.74
N SER A 241 -3.28 15.07 -10.43
CA SER A 241 -4.64 15.33 -10.90
C SER A 241 -4.67 15.40 -12.42
N MET A 242 -5.61 14.70 -13.03
CA MET A 242 -5.82 14.75 -14.47
C MET A 242 -7.28 15.05 -14.79
N ALA A 243 -7.49 16.08 -15.62
CA ALA A 243 -8.79 16.36 -16.21
C ALA A 243 -8.96 15.52 -17.49
N ILE A 244 -10.04 14.75 -17.57
CA ILE A 244 -10.48 14.01 -18.74
C ILE A 244 -11.73 14.71 -19.31
N GLY A 245 -11.53 15.60 -20.28
CA GLY A 245 -12.62 16.38 -20.85
C GLY A 245 -13.04 17.58 -19.99
N LEU A 246 -14.30 18.00 -20.09
CA LEU A 246 -14.83 19.19 -19.39
C LEU A 246 -15.44 18.87 -18.02
N GLU A 247 -15.81 17.61 -17.76
CA GLU A 247 -16.64 17.24 -16.59
C GLU A 247 -16.00 16.17 -15.69
N ASN A 248 -15.00 15.41 -16.17
CA ASN A 248 -14.38 14.37 -15.38
C ASN A 248 -12.98 14.78 -14.99
N SER A 249 -12.66 14.68 -13.70
CA SER A 249 -11.28 14.72 -13.23
C SER A 249 -11.09 13.57 -12.26
N TYR A 250 -9.89 13.02 -12.21
CA TYR A 250 -9.53 12.10 -11.13
C TYR A 250 -8.27 12.61 -10.45
N LYS A 251 -8.22 12.39 -9.14
CA LYS A 251 -7.06 12.70 -8.31
C LYS A 251 -6.51 11.39 -7.78
N ARG A 252 -5.26 11.10 -8.13
CA ARG A 252 -4.49 10.02 -7.51
C ARG A 252 -3.63 10.61 -6.41
N THR A 253 -3.71 10.04 -5.22
CA THR A 253 -2.84 10.39 -4.09
C THR A 253 -2.22 9.12 -3.54
N THR A 254 -0.91 9.14 -3.34
CA THR A 254 -0.14 8.02 -2.79
C THR A 254 0.57 8.50 -1.53
N TYR A 255 0.44 7.73 -0.45
CA TYR A 255 1.19 7.90 0.80
C TYR A 255 2.10 6.68 0.99
N GLN A 256 3.38 6.90 1.29
CA GLN A 256 4.33 5.81 1.48
C GLN A 256 5.36 6.16 2.55
N LEU A 257 5.75 5.17 3.35
CA LEU A 257 6.99 5.19 4.11
C LEU A 257 8.15 4.69 3.23
N LEU A 258 9.24 5.45 3.22
CA LEU A 258 10.43 5.20 2.41
C LEU A 258 11.69 5.40 3.26
N ILE A 259 12.80 4.80 2.83
CA ILE A 259 14.11 4.95 3.46
C ILE A 259 14.96 5.89 2.60
N LYS A 260 15.66 6.84 3.24
CA LYS A 260 16.65 7.68 2.53
C LYS A 260 17.78 6.80 2.01
N GLN A 261 18.04 6.86 0.71
CA GLN A 261 19.25 6.26 0.12
C GLN A 261 20.41 7.24 0.30
N ASP A 262 21.48 6.79 0.96
CA ASP A 262 22.74 7.52 1.11
C ASP A 262 23.49 7.69 -0.22
#